data_AF-A0A2D6XHE4-F1
#
_entry.id   AF-A0A2D6XHE4-F1
#
_cell.length_a   1.000
_cell.length_b   1.000
_cell.length_c   1.000
_cell.angle_alpha   90.00
_cell.angle_beta   90.00
_cell.angle_gamma   90.00
#
_symmetry.space_group_name_H-M   'P 1'
#
loop_
_entity.id
_entity.type
_entity.pdbx_description
1 polymer ?
#
loop_
_entity_poly.entity_id
_entity_poly.type
_entity_poly.pdbx_seq_one_letter_code
_entity_poly.pdbx_strand_id
1 'polypeptide(L)'
;MGLLNNSTSAVTSDAVLTDLGREFLSLNDGSFSIVKFGLGDSEVSYDIIQKYGRTIGKEKIEKNTPVFQALTDRALAQKNKLVGISNPNLVYMPTISLSLAGSTVTSVALTTAGTVTTSTVVIEQRTSATAIQVDPDLVDEVFLITMRDDYLFIPASSPISKDPDGRATYSMQRTGALNSFGGAILNFTIQTKTLSDAQFNLFDGRAIVEVVGTKSGALTQFEVTITKT
;
A
#
# COMPACT_ATOMS: atom_id res chain seq x y z
N MET A 1 0.25 18.56 5.28
CA MET A 1 -0.79 19.50 4.80
C MET A 1 -1.68 19.82 5.98
N GLY A 2 -2.18 21.04 6.12
CA GLY A 2 -3.13 21.44 7.17
C GLY A 2 -4.42 21.98 6.56
N LEU A 3 -5.54 21.84 7.28
CA LEU A 3 -6.80 22.50 6.96
C LEU A 3 -6.93 23.72 7.86
N LEU A 4 -6.81 24.94 7.31
CA LEU A 4 -6.74 26.18 8.10
C LEU A 4 -8.11 26.80 8.43
N ASN A 5 -9.11 26.58 7.58
CA ASN A 5 -10.44 27.13 7.77
C ASN A 5 -11.48 26.32 6.98
N ASN A 6 -12.58 25.97 7.63
CA ASN A 6 -13.77 25.34 7.03
C ASN A 6 -15.07 26.16 7.24
N SER A 7 -14.98 27.37 7.80
CA SER A 7 -16.13 28.22 8.17
C SER A 7 -16.65 29.10 7.03
N THR A 8 -15.89 29.24 5.95
CA THR A 8 -16.20 30.05 4.77
C THR A 8 -16.47 29.18 3.55
N SER A 9 -17.07 29.74 2.49
CA SER A 9 -17.24 29.07 1.18
C SER A 9 -15.93 28.71 0.47
N ALA A 10 -14.78 29.05 1.06
CA ALA A 10 -13.45 28.69 0.61
C ALA A 10 -12.78 27.74 1.61
N VAL A 11 -12.12 26.70 1.09
CA VAL A 11 -11.24 25.80 1.86
C VAL A 11 -9.81 26.31 1.68
N THR A 12 -9.17 26.70 2.79
CA THR A 12 -7.76 27.10 2.78
C THR A 12 -6.91 25.95 3.30
N SER A 13 -5.98 25.46 2.46
CA SER A 13 -5.03 24.42 2.83
C SER A 13 -3.62 25.00 3.00
N ASP A 14 -2.94 24.55 4.05
CA ASP A 14 -1.54 24.87 4.35
C ASP A 14 -0.63 23.72 3.90
N ALA A 15 0.52 24.06 3.32
CA ALA A 15 1.52 23.11 2.88
C ALA A 15 2.93 23.64 3.15
N VAL A 16 3.78 22.79 3.74
CA VAL A 16 5.19 23.13 3.98
C VAL A 16 6.06 22.39 2.96
N LEU A 17 7.03 23.11 2.40
CA LEU A 17 8.02 22.54 1.49
C LEU A 17 9.06 21.72 2.25
N THR A 18 9.48 20.61 1.65
CA THR A 18 10.66 19.86 2.10
C THR A 18 11.93 20.69 1.94
N ASP A 19 13.03 20.25 2.55
CA ASP A 19 14.31 20.97 2.48
C ASP A 19 14.76 21.19 1.02
N LEU A 20 14.62 20.15 0.19
CA LEU A 20 14.89 20.23 -1.25
C LEU A 20 13.94 21.21 -1.97
N GLY A 21 12.66 21.23 -1.59
CA GLY A 21 11.70 22.19 -2.14
C GLY A 21 12.07 23.63 -1.79
N ARG A 22 12.56 23.89 -0.57
CA ARG A 22 13.03 25.22 -0.15
C ARG A 22 14.34 25.61 -0.83
N GLU A 23 15.22 24.67 -1.12
CA GLU A 23 16.42 24.88 -1.92
C GLU A 23 16.07 25.33 -3.33
N PHE A 24 15.18 24.60 -4.03
CA PHE A 24 14.74 25.03 -5.36
C PHE A 24 14.01 26.38 -5.36
N LEU A 25 13.21 26.65 -4.32
CA LEU A 25 12.57 27.96 -4.19
C LEU A 25 13.58 29.09 -3.94
N SER A 26 14.67 28.83 -3.21
CA SER A 26 15.68 29.85 -2.88
C SER A 26 16.58 30.23 -4.07
N LEU A 27 16.70 29.36 -5.07
CA LEU A 27 17.43 29.66 -6.30
C LEU A 27 16.81 30.82 -7.10
N ASN A 28 15.49 31.04 -6.98
CA ASN A 28 14.75 32.13 -7.63
C ASN A 28 15.03 32.28 -9.14
N ASP A 29 15.33 31.17 -9.81
CA ASP A 29 15.67 31.08 -11.23
C ASP A 29 14.50 30.59 -12.10
N GLY A 30 13.32 30.41 -11.48
CA GLY A 30 12.12 29.88 -12.12
C GLY A 30 12.08 28.35 -12.24
N SER A 31 13.07 27.63 -11.68
CA SER A 31 13.10 26.16 -11.68
C SER A 31 12.06 25.52 -10.76
N PHE A 32 11.55 26.25 -9.75
CA PHE A 32 10.55 25.74 -8.83
C PHE A 32 9.13 25.84 -9.40
N SER A 33 8.48 24.70 -9.62
CA SER A 33 7.09 24.61 -10.03
C SER A 33 6.39 23.39 -9.42
N ILE A 34 5.15 23.59 -8.95
CA ILE A 34 4.30 22.51 -8.44
C ILE A 34 3.49 21.95 -9.61
N VAL A 35 3.96 20.84 -10.20
CA VAL A 35 3.35 20.23 -11.39
C VAL A 35 2.42 19.06 -11.08
N LYS A 36 2.49 18.51 -9.87
CA LYS A 36 1.70 17.37 -9.40
C LYS A 36 1.36 17.55 -7.93
N PHE A 37 0.19 17.08 -7.54
CA PHE A 37 -0.26 17.04 -6.16
C PHE A 37 -0.91 15.69 -5.87
N GLY A 38 -0.92 15.31 -4.59
CA GLY A 38 -1.69 14.19 -4.08
C GLY A 38 -2.54 14.69 -2.91
N LEU A 39 -3.77 14.19 -2.82
CA LEU A 39 -4.68 14.50 -1.72
C LEU A 39 -4.78 13.30 -0.78
N GLY A 40 -5.05 13.54 0.49
CA GLY A 40 -5.25 12.53 1.53
C GLY A 40 -6.41 12.93 2.43
N ASP A 41 -6.96 11.96 3.14
CA ASP A 41 -8.16 12.09 3.98
C ASP A 41 -7.98 11.40 5.35
N SER A 42 -6.73 11.17 5.78
CA SER A 42 -6.42 10.45 7.03
C SER A 42 -6.98 11.10 8.30
N GLU A 43 -7.35 12.38 8.23
CA GLU A 43 -7.93 13.14 9.32
C GLU A 43 -9.46 13.00 9.41
N VAL A 44 -10.08 12.38 8.41
CA VAL A 44 -11.52 12.16 8.36
C VAL A 44 -11.87 10.86 9.08
N SER A 45 -12.69 10.95 10.13
CA SER A 45 -13.28 9.78 10.77
C SER A 45 -14.53 9.32 10.03
N TYR A 46 -14.41 8.24 9.24
CA TYR A 46 -15.52 7.64 8.50
C TYR A 46 -16.52 6.87 9.38
N ASP A 47 -16.19 6.59 10.65
CA ASP A 47 -17.11 5.98 11.63
C ASP A 47 -18.37 6.83 11.87
N ILE A 48 -18.25 8.15 11.66
CA ILE A 48 -19.39 9.08 11.71
C ILE A 48 -20.45 8.69 10.67
N ILE A 49 -20.04 8.23 9.49
CA ILE A 49 -20.96 7.76 8.45
C ILE A 49 -21.62 6.45 8.84
N GLN A 50 -20.86 5.52 9.43
CA GLN A 50 -21.41 4.24 9.90
C GLN A 50 -22.48 4.46 10.97
N LYS A 51 -22.27 5.44 11.86
CA LYS A 51 -23.17 5.74 12.98
C LYS A 51 -24.41 6.55 12.61
N TYR A 52 -24.28 7.53 11.70
CA TYR A 52 -25.36 8.48 11.39
C TYR A 52 -25.92 8.36 9.96
N GLY A 53 -25.42 7.40 9.16
CA GLY A 53 -25.75 7.26 7.75
C GLY A 53 -25.07 8.32 6.88
N ARG A 54 -25.13 8.16 5.55
CA ARG A 54 -24.40 9.02 4.59
C ARG A 54 -24.84 10.49 4.64
N THR A 55 -26.14 10.76 4.74
CA THR A 55 -26.68 12.12 4.68
C THR A 55 -26.24 12.97 5.88
N ILE A 56 -26.52 12.49 7.09
CA ILE A 56 -26.18 13.22 8.33
C ILE A 56 -24.69 13.09 8.63
N GLY A 57 -24.09 11.93 8.32
CA GLY A 57 -22.68 11.67 8.56
C GLY A 57 -21.77 12.61 7.76
N LYS A 58 -22.10 12.88 6.49
CA LYS A 58 -21.40 13.86 5.66
C LYS A 58 -21.38 15.24 6.32
N GLU A 59 -22.55 15.77 6.69
CA GLU A 59 -22.66 17.10 7.29
C GLU A 59 -21.88 17.18 8.62
N LYS A 60 -21.90 16.09 9.39
CA LYS A 60 -21.12 15.99 10.64
C LYS A 60 -19.62 15.96 10.38
N ILE A 61 -19.14 15.29 9.33
CA ILE A 61 -17.71 15.32 8.98
C ILE A 61 -17.32 16.75 8.60
N GLU A 62 -18.06 17.39 7.70
CA GLU A 62 -17.75 18.76 7.24
C GLU A 62 -17.64 19.77 8.40
N LYS A 63 -18.50 19.63 9.41
CA LYS A 63 -18.52 20.52 10.58
C LYS A 63 -17.52 20.15 11.67
N ASN A 64 -17.17 18.88 11.82
CA ASN A 64 -16.34 18.39 12.93
C ASN A 64 -14.89 18.08 12.53
N THR A 65 -14.56 18.05 11.23
CA THR A 65 -13.16 17.88 10.81
C THR A 65 -12.32 19.00 11.44
N PRO A 66 -11.31 18.66 12.25
CA PRO A 66 -10.55 19.66 12.97
C PRO A 66 -9.76 20.54 12.00
N VAL A 67 -9.60 21.80 12.39
CA VAL A 67 -8.67 22.74 11.76
C VAL A 67 -7.28 22.49 12.36
N PHE A 68 -6.28 22.32 11.51
CA PHE A 68 -4.89 22.08 11.92
C PHE A 68 -3.90 22.65 10.91
N GLN A 69 -2.70 22.95 11.38
CA GLN A 69 -1.61 23.49 10.56
C GLN A 69 -0.78 22.38 9.95
N ALA A 70 -0.04 22.69 8.89
CA ALA A 70 0.86 21.71 8.29
C ALA A 70 2.01 21.39 9.25
N LEU A 71 2.17 20.10 9.57
CA LEU A 71 3.32 19.60 10.32
C LEU A 71 4.53 19.47 9.39
N THR A 72 5.72 19.78 9.92
CA THR A 72 6.99 19.71 9.19
C THR A 72 7.73 18.38 9.41
N ASP A 73 7.22 17.54 10.30
CA ASP A 73 7.80 16.21 10.56
C ASP A 73 7.49 15.27 9.40
N ARG A 74 8.56 14.72 8.81
CA ARG A 74 8.49 13.74 7.71
C ARG A 74 7.85 12.43 8.14
N ALA A 75 7.94 12.04 9.41
CA ALA A 75 7.31 10.83 9.94
C ALA A 75 5.77 10.91 9.96
N LEU A 76 5.24 12.14 9.96
CA LEU A 76 3.82 12.47 9.91
C LEU A 76 3.39 12.95 8.51
N ALA A 77 4.23 12.75 7.50
CA ALA A 77 3.87 13.03 6.12
C ALA A 77 2.71 12.14 5.65
N GLN A 78 2.09 12.54 4.55
CA GLN A 78 0.95 11.83 3.97
C GLN A 78 1.30 10.37 3.63
N LYS A 79 0.71 9.42 4.37
CA LYS A 79 0.92 7.97 4.18
C LYS A 79 -0.03 7.38 3.15
N ASN A 80 -1.29 7.81 3.19
CA ASN A 80 -2.36 7.31 2.33
C ASN A 80 -2.75 8.39 1.31
N LYS A 81 -2.71 8.04 0.03
CA LYS A 81 -3.12 8.92 -1.07
C LYS A 81 -4.50 8.52 -1.55
N LEU A 82 -5.33 9.52 -1.82
CA LEU A 82 -6.59 9.34 -2.51
C LEU A 82 -6.34 8.89 -3.95
N VAL A 83 -7.19 8.00 -4.44
CA VAL A 83 -7.21 7.52 -5.81
C VAL A 83 -8.35 8.23 -6.55
N GLY A 84 -8.06 8.76 -7.75
CA GLY A 84 -9.07 9.32 -8.62
C GLY A 84 -9.84 8.22 -9.32
N ILE A 85 -11.16 8.21 -9.19
CA ILE A 85 -12.05 7.20 -9.76
C ILE A 85 -13.12 7.90 -10.58
N SER A 86 -13.39 7.40 -11.79
CA SER A 86 -14.36 8.02 -12.69
C SER A 86 -15.80 7.67 -12.33
N ASN A 87 -16.01 6.52 -11.66
CA ASN A 87 -17.33 6.03 -11.27
C ASN A 87 -17.84 6.70 -9.96
N PRO A 88 -18.87 7.56 -10.02
CA PRO A 88 -19.42 8.22 -8.83
C PRO A 88 -20.28 7.30 -7.95
N ASN A 89 -20.67 6.13 -8.48
CA ASN A 89 -21.53 5.17 -7.79
C ASN A 89 -20.74 4.03 -7.12
N LEU A 90 -19.40 4.14 -7.05
CA LEU A 90 -18.60 3.13 -6.38
C LEU A 90 -18.96 3.06 -4.88
N VAL A 91 -19.30 1.86 -4.42
CA VAL A 91 -19.68 1.61 -3.03
C VAL A 91 -18.58 0.86 -2.26
N TYR A 92 -17.77 0.04 -2.96
CA TYR A 92 -16.76 -0.81 -2.34
C TYR A 92 -15.41 -0.61 -3.00
N MET A 93 -14.39 -0.40 -2.19
CA MET A 93 -13.01 -0.47 -2.63
C MET A 93 -12.55 -1.92 -2.71
N PRO A 94 -11.63 -2.24 -3.63
CA PRO A 94 -11.02 -3.56 -3.67
C PRO A 94 -10.10 -3.75 -2.45
N THR A 95 -10.05 -4.99 -2.00
CA THR A 95 -9.10 -5.51 -1.02
C THR A 95 -8.27 -6.59 -1.69
N ILE A 96 -7.12 -6.91 -1.09
CA ILE A 96 -6.23 -7.95 -1.58
C ILE A 96 -6.22 -9.09 -0.57
N SER A 97 -6.58 -10.30 -1.02
CA SER A 97 -6.51 -11.52 -0.23
C SER A 97 -5.32 -12.38 -0.62
N LEU A 98 -4.68 -12.97 0.39
CA LEU A 98 -3.60 -13.93 0.27
C LEU A 98 -4.15 -15.36 0.29
N SER A 99 -3.71 -16.19 -0.65
CA SER A 99 -4.00 -17.61 -0.67
C SER A 99 -2.77 -18.47 -0.97
N LEU A 100 -2.77 -19.67 -0.41
CA LEU A 100 -1.73 -20.68 -0.61
C LEU A 100 -2.41 -22.02 -0.91
N ALA A 101 -2.05 -22.66 -2.02
CA ALA A 101 -2.66 -23.92 -2.48
C ALA A 101 -4.21 -23.91 -2.48
N GLY A 102 -4.82 -22.76 -2.82
CA GLY A 102 -6.28 -22.58 -2.88
C GLY A 102 -6.97 -22.28 -1.54
N SER A 103 -6.22 -22.15 -0.44
CA SER A 103 -6.77 -21.76 0.86
C SER A 103 -6.33 -20.34 1.23
N THR A 104 -7.24 -19.51 1.74
CA THR A 104 -6.91 -18.18 2.25
C THR A 104 -6.06 -18.30 3.51
N VAL A 105 -4.91 -17.62 3.54
CA VAL A 105 -3.96 -17.64 4.67
C VAL A 105 -3.56 -16.23 5.07
N THR A 106 -3.04 -16.07 6.29
CA THR A 106 -2.51 -14.80 6.82
C THR A 106 -1.00 -14.81 7.01
N SER A 107 -0.37 -15.98 6.88
CA SER A 107 1.08 -16.17 6.95
C SER A 107 1.54 -17.29 6.02
N VAL A 108 2.83 -17.28 5.70
CA VAL A 108 3.50 -18.28 4.87
C VAL A 108 4.64 -18.90 5.68
N ALA A 109 4.74 -20.22 5.71
CA ALA A 109 5.85 -20.91 6.35
C ALA A 109 6.84 -21.45 5.31
N LEU A 110 8.13 -21.28 5.56
CA LEU A 110 9.25 -21.79 4.76
C LEU A 110 10.21 -22.56 5.68
N THR A 111 10.71 -23.72 5.25
CA THR A 111 11.62 -24.55 6.05
C THR A 111 12.98 -24.69 5.37
N THR A 112 14.04 -24.10 5.93
CA THR A 112 15.39 -24.19 5.36
C THR A 112 16.17 -25.37 5.96
N ALA A 113 16.27 -26.48 5.23
CA ALA A 113 17.02 -27.69 5.63
C ALA A 113 18.33 -27.81 4.83
N GLY A 114 19.12 -26.72 4.75
CA GLY A 114 20.29 -26.65 3.86
C GLY A 114 19.97 -26.68 2.35
N THR A 115 18.69 -26.82 2.00
CA THR A 115 18.14 -26.75 0.64
C THR A 115 17.24 -25.52 0.54
N VAL A 116 17.27 -24.89 -0.63
CA VAL A 116 16.40 -23.79 -1.02
C VAL A 116 14.93 -24.21 -0.91
N THR A 117 14.14 -23.51 -0.10
CA THR A 117 12.69 -23.70 0.01
C THR A 117 11.96 -22.61 -0.75
N THR A 118 10.94 -23.02 -1.49
CA THR A 118 10.08 -22.12 -2.27
C THR A 118 8.64 -22.28 -1.82
N SER A 119 7.87 -21.20 -1.86
CA SER A 119 6.43 -21.21 -1.68
C SER A 119 5.77 -20.33 -2.72
N THR A 120 4.78 -20.87 -3.43
CA THR A 120 4.03 -20.13 -4.46
C THR A 120 2.83 -19.48 -3.81
N VAL A 121 2.90 -18.16 -3.73
CA VAL A 121 1.89 -17.29 -3.16
C VAL A 121 0.95 -16.80 -4.26
N VAL A 122 -0.36 -16.87 -3.97
CA VAL A 122 -1.41 -16.37 -4.86
C VAL A 122 -2.10 -15.21 -4.19
N ILE A 123 -2.09 -14.07 -4.87
CA ILE A 123 -2.73 -12.85 -4.45
C ILE A 123 -3.94 -12.61 -5.35
N GLU A 124 -5.08 -12.31 -4.75
CA GLU A 124 -6.31 -12.03 -5.49
C GLU A 124 -6.93 -10.72 -5.02
N GLN A 125 -7.24 -9.87 -5.98
CA GLN A 125 -7.98 -8.64 -5.74
C GLN A 125 -9.48 -8.95 -5.73
N ARG A 126 -10.18 -8.60 -4.65
CA ARG A 126 -11.61 -8.87 -4.47
C ARG A 126 -12.28 -7.66 -3.86
N THR A 127 -13.60 -7.58 -3.84
CA THR A 127 -14.31 -6.62 -2.98
C THR A 127 -14.74 -7.29 -1.68
N SER A 128 -14.96 -6.52 -0.62
CA SER A 128 -15.46 -7.06 0.66
C SER A 128 -16.85 -7.72 0.55
N ALA A 129 -17.60 -7.42 -0.51
CA ALA A 129 -18.86 -8.08 -0.83
C ALA A 129 -18.66 -9.15 -1.91
N THR A 130 -19.20 -10.34 -1.70
CA THR A 130 -19.01 -11.54 -2.55
C THR A 130 -19.76 -11.52 -3.88
N ALA A 131 -20.58 -10.52 -4.17
CA ALA A 131 -21.35 -10.44 -5.42
C ALA A 131 -21.00 -9.20 -6.25
N ILE A 132 -20.05 -8.39 -5.80
CA ILE A 132 -19.70 -7.12 -6.42
C ILE A 132 -18.42 -7.29 -7.21
N GLN A 133 -18.43 -6.80 -8.44
CA GLN A 133 -17.25 -6.81 -9.30
C GLN A 133 -16.36 -5.63 -8.93
N VAL A 134 -15.04 -5.83 -9.01
CA VAL A 134 -14.05 -4.75 -8.90
C VAL A 134 -14.26 -3.78 -10.06
N ASP A 135 -14.27 -2.48 -9.75
CA ASP A 135 -14.42 -1.45 -10.75
C ASP A 135 -13.23 -1.47 -11.74
N PRO A 136 -13.47 -1.39 -13.07
CA PRO A 136 -12.39 -1.40 -14.07
C PRO A 136 -11.29 -0.36 -13.86
N ASP A 137 -11.60 0.80 -13.28
CA ASP A 137 -10.61 1.84 -12.97
C ASP A 137 -9.64 1.41 -11.87
N LEU A 138 -10.07 0.47 -11.02
CA LEU A 138 -9.33 -0.02 -9.86
C LEU A 138 -8.69 -1.39 -10.08
N VAL A 139 -8.88 -2.04 -11.23
CA VAL A 139 -8.24 -3.34 -11.51
C VAL A 139 -6.74 -3.14 -11.71
N ASP A 140 -5.94 -3.79 -10.87
CA ASP A 140 -4.49 -3.68 -10.90
C ASP A 140 -3.87 -4.50 -12.04
N GLU A 141 -2.99 -3.87 -12.82
CA GLU A 141 -2.18 -4.56 -13.83
C GLU A 141 -0.81 -4.97 -13.29
N VAL A 142 -0.29 -4.17 -12.36
CA VAL A 142 1.03 -4.33 -11.76
C VAL A 142 0.90 -4.25 -10.25
N PHE A 143 1.61 -5.14 -9.57
CA PHE A 143 1.77 -5.18 -8.13
C PHE A 143 3.21 -4.88 -7.76
N LEU A 144 3.39 -4.10 -6.70
CA LEU A 144 4.67 -3.86 -6.07
C LEU A 144 4.78 -4.76 -4.85
N ILE A 145 5.85 -5.56 -4.80
CA ILE A 145 6.10 -6.49 -3.69
C ILE A 145 7.37 -6.02 -2.99
N THR A 146 7.25 -5.64 -1.72
CA THR A 146 8.37 -5.18 -0.91
C THR A 146 8.64 -6.21 0.18
N MET A 147 9.89 -6.68 0.25
CA MET A 147 10.32 -7.67 1.23
C MET A 147 11.77 -7.43 1.64
N ARG A 148 12.21 -8.05 2.73
CA ARG A 148 13.60 -7.91 3.19
C ARG A 148 14.55 -8.72 2.30
N ASP A 149 15.48 -8.04 1.64
CA ASP A 149 16.43 -8.66 0.69
C ASP A 149 17.38 -9.62 1.39
N ASP A 150 17.65 -9.47 2.68
CA ASP A 150 18.54 -10.35 3.42
C ASP A 150 18.05 -11.81 3.47
N TYR A 151 16.72 -12.01 3.47
CA TYR A 151 16.07 -13.29 3.74
C TYR A 151 15.38 -13.88 2.53
N LEU A 152 14.67 -13.04 1.79
CA LEU A 152 13.72 -13.47 0.78
C LEU A 152 14.05 -12.82 -0.55
N PHE A 153 13.76 -13.55 -1.61
CA PHE A 153 13.78 -13.03 -2.96
C PHE A 153 12.75 -13.76 -3.82
N ILE A 154 12.42 -13.14 -4.95
CA ILE A 154 11.59 -13.75 -5.98
C ILE A 154 12.53 -14.35 -7.03
N PRO A 155 12.54 -15.68 -7.25
CA PRO A 155 13.40 -16.28 -8.24
C PRO A 155 13.04 -15.79 -9.65
N ALA A 156 14.04 -15.65 -10.50
CA ALA A 156 13.91 -15.15 -11.88
C ALA A 156 13.34 -13.71 -12.03
N SER A 157 13.30 -12.93 -10.96
CA SER A 157 12.99 -11.49 -11.01
C SER A 157 14.07 -10.68 -10.30
N SER A 158 14.45 -9.54 -10.87
CA SER A 158 15.34 -8.56 -10.22
C SER A 158 14.52 -7.46 -9.54
N PRO A 159 14.94 -6.95 -8.36
CA PRO A 159 14.26 -5.83 -7.72
C PRO A 159 14.47 -4.53 -8.50
N ILE A 160 13.46 -3.67 -8.50
CA ILE A 160 13.48 -2.34 -9.13
C ILE A 160 14.21 -1.30 -8.27
N SER A 161 14.18 -1.49 -6.95
CA SER A 161 14.85 -0.64 -5.98
C SER A 161 15.22 -1.43 -4.72
N LYS A 162 16.25 -0.95 -4.03
CA LYS A 162 16.61 -1.41 -2.70
C LYS A 162 16.72 -0.20 -1.79
N ASP A 163 15.98 -0.23 -0.70
CA ASP A 163 15.99 0.84 0.29
C ASP A 163 17.20 0.71 1.22
N PRO A 164 17.69 1.81 1.83
CA PRO A 164 18.78 1.77 2.81
C PRO A 164 18.50 0.84 4.00
N ASP A 165 17.23 0.59 4.30
CA ASP A 165 16.77 -0.32 5.35
C ASP A 165 16.86 -1.81 4.97
N GLY A 166 17.42 -2.14 3.80
CA GLY A 166 17.60 -3.51 3.33
C GLY A 166 16.32 -4.17 2.76
N ARG A 167 15.30 -3.36 2.42
CA ARG A 167 14.09 -3.83 1.74
C ARG A 167 14.27 -3.75 0.23
N ALA A 168 13.93 -4.82 -0.48
CA ALA A 168 13.89 -4.87 -1.93
C ALA A 168 12.44 -4.79 -2.42
N THR A 169 12.21 -3.94 -3.42
CA THR A 169 10.92 -3.81 -4.10
C THR A 169 10.98 -4.48 -5.46
N TYR A 170 10.01 -5.34 -5.76
CA TYR A 170 9.83 -6.04 -7.03
C TYR A 170 8.55 -5.53 -7.71
N SER A 171 8.56 -5.45 -9.03
CA SER A 171 7.38 -5.09 -9.82
C SER A 171 6.95 -6.31 -10.64
N MET A 172 5.73 -6.78 -10.39
CA MET A 172 5.20 -7.99 -11.03
C MET A 172 3.88 -7.67 -11.72
N GLN A 173 3.72 -8.15 -12.96
CA GLN A 173 2.45 -8.04 -13.67
C GLN A 173 1.48 -9.12 -13.19
N ARG A 174 0.18 -8.81 -13.25
CA ARG A 174 -0.88 -9.80 -12.96
C ARG A 174 -0.72 -11.06 -13.80
N THR A 175 -1.14 -12.19 -13.24
CA THR A 175 -1.06 -13.50 -13.87
C THR A 175 -2.40 -13.87 -14.50
N GLY A 176 -2.44 -13.94 -15.83
CA GLY A 176 -3.59 -14.48 -16.56
C GLY A 176 -4.85 -13.60 -16.53
N ALA A 177 -6.01 -14.25 -16.61
CA ALA A 177 -7.32 -13.58 -16.66
C ALA A 177 -7.75 -13.04 -15.28
N LEU A 178 -8.76 -12.14 -15.31
CA LEU A 178 -9.39 -11.65 -14.09
C LEU A 178 -10.12 -12.79 -13.37
N ASN A 179 -10.24 -12.67 -12.04
CA ASN A 179 -11.01 -13.60 -11.24
C ASN A 179 -12.53 -13.44 -11.47
N SER A 180 -13.33 -14.27 -10.80
CA SER A 180 -14.80 -14.21 -10.88
C SER A 180 -15.42 -12.90 -10.34
N PHE A 181 -14.62 -12.07 -9.69
CA PHE A 181 -15.00 -10.75 -9.19
C PHE A 181 -14.45 -9.62 -10.07
N GLY A 182 -13.91 -9.92 -11.25
CA GLY A 182 -13.34 -8.92 -12.15
C GLY A 182 -12.04 -8.29 -11.63
N GLY A 183 -11.48 -8.81 -10.53
CA GLY A 183 -10.22 -8.35 -9.95
C GLY A 183 -9.02 -9.12 -10.51
N ALA A 184 -7.84 -8.53 -10.36
CA ALA A 184 -6.59 -9.14 -10.81
C ALA A 184 -6.13 -10.29 -9.89
N ILE A 185 -5.43 -11.25 -10.48
CA ILE A 185 -4.74 -12.34 -9.78
C ILE A 185 -3.25 -12.17 -10.01
N LEU A 186 -2.42 -12.40 -9.01
CA LEU A 186 -0.97 -12.45 -9.13
C LEU A 186 -0.44 -13.72 -8.46
N ASN A 187 0.29 -14.51 -9.23
CA ASN A 187 1.00 -15.68 -8.74
C ASN A 187 2.50 -15.37 -8.75
N PHE A 188 3.14 -15.50 -7.60
CA PHE A 188 4.59 -15.37 -7.51
C PHE A 188 5.16 -16.35 -6.49
N THR A 189 6.40 -16.77 -6.73
CA THR A 189 7.10 -17.67 -5.82
C THR A 189 8.03 -16.85 -4.94
N ILE A 190 8.00 -17.10 -3.64
CA ILE A 190 8.95 -16.56 -2.68
C ILE A 190 9.96 -17.66 -2.36
N GLN A 191 11.22 -17.28 -2.30
CA GLN A 191 12.32 -18.19 -2.00
C GLN A 191 13.19 -17.63 -0.88
N THR A 192 13.62 -18.49 0.03
CA THR A 192 14.61 -18.12 1.06
C THR A 192 16.02 -18.08 0.47
N LYS A 193 16.81 -17.08 0.83
CA LYS A 193 18.27 -17.09 0.63
C LYS A 193 18.92 -18.10 1.58
N THR A 194 20.17 -18.49 1.27
CA THR A 194 20.99 -19.26 2.20
C THR A 194 21.38 -18.39 3.39
N LEU A 195 20.90 -18.74 4.59
CA LEU A 195 21.13 -17.98 5.82
C LEU A 195 22.18 -18.64 6.69
N SER A 196 23.15 -17.86 7.17
CA SER A 196 24.04 -18.29 8.25
C SER A 196 23.30 -18.34 9.60
N ASP A 197 23.82 -19.10 10.57
CA ASP A 197 23.22 -19.21 11.91
C ASP A 197 23.13 -17.85 12.62
N ALA A 198 24.13 -16.99 12.44
CA ALA A 198 24.14 -15.64 13.01
C ALA A 198 23.02 -14.76 12.42
N GLN A 199 22.79 -14.83 11.10
CA GLN A 199 21.73 -14.08 10.43
C GLN A 199 20.32 -14.60 10.77
N PHE A 200 20.18 -15.91 11.01
CA PHE A 200 18.92 -16.51 11.42
C PHE A 200 18.54 -16.11 12.85
N ASN A 201 19.49 -16.19 13.79
CA ASN A 201 19.24 -15.90 15.21
C ASN A 201 18.96 -14.43 15.50
N LEU A 202 19.43 -13.50 14.67
CA LEU A 202 19.22 -12.06 14.89
C LEU A 202 17.75 -11.62 14.67
N PHE A 203 16.99 -12.34 13.84
CA PHE A 203 15.64 -11.94 13.43
C PHE A 203 14.57 -13.03 13.66
N ASP A 204 14.91 -14.09 14.40
CA ASP A 204 13.99 -15.19 14.77
C ASP A 204 13.29 -15.85 13.54
N GLY A 205 13.94 -15.80 12.38
CA GLY A 205 13.40 -16.35 11.14
C GLY A 205 12.11 -15.67 10.62
N ARG A 206 11.73 -14.48 11.09
CA ARG A 206 10.48 -13.81 10.64
C ARG A 206 10.77 -12.68 9.66
N ALA A 207 9.99 -12.61 8.58
CA ALA A 207 10.04 -11.53 7.61
C ALA A 207 8.64 -11.09 7.22
N ILE A 208 8.45 -9.79 7.00
CA ILE A 208 7.17 -9.23 6.51
C ILE A 208 7.30 -9.01 5.01
N VAL A 209 6.29 -9.48 4.27
CA VAL A 209 6.14 -9.21 2.84
C VAL A 209 4.94 -8.30 2.67
N GLU A 210 5.15 -7.22 1.94
CA GLU A 210 4.16 -6.23 1.60
C GLU A 210 3.83 -6.31 0.11
N VAL A 211 2.54 -6.32 -0.23
CA VAL A 211 2.06 -6.33 -1.62
C VAL A 211 1.08 -5.17 -1.81
N VAL A 212 1.35 -4.32 -2.80
CA VAL A 212 0.56 -3.13 -3.11
C VAL A 212 0.11 -3.14 -4.58
N GLY A 213 -1.18 -2.93 -4.81
CA GLY A 213 -1.74 -2.69 -6.14
C GLY A 213 -1.43 -1.27 -6.63
N THR A 214 -0.89 -1.12 -7.84
CA THR A 214 -0.43 0.18 -8.36
C THR A 214 -1.56 1.15 -8.73
N LYS A 215 -2.74 0.63 -9.10
CA LYS A 215 -3.92 1.44 -9.45
C LYS A 215 -4.88 1.56 -8.28
N SER A 216 -5.20 0.42 -7.64
CA SER A 216 -6.14 0.42 -6.51
C SER A 216 -5.56 1.04 -5.25
N GLY A 217 -4.24 1.01 -5.08
CA GLY A 217 -3.59 1.34 -3.81
C GLY A 217 -3.89 0.33 -2.69
N ALA A 218 -4.55 -0.79 -2.99
CA ALA A 218 -4.86 -1.80 -2.01
C ALA A 218 -3.56 -2.46 -1.52
N LEU A 219 -3.44 -2.60 -0.20
CA LEU A 219 -2.27 -3.07 0.50
C LEU A 219 -2.62 -4.35 1.26
N THR A 220 -1.78 -5.37 1.13
CA THR A 220 -1.79 -6.53 2.03
C THR A 220 -0.40 -6.78 2.56
N GLN A 221 -0.31 -7.14 3.83
CA GLN A 221 0.92 -7.50 4.50
C GLN A 221 0.72 -8.87 5.14
N PHE A 222 1.70 -9.75 4.97
CA PHE A 222 1.69 -11.06 5.60
C PHE A 222 3.06 -11.44 6.12
N GLU A 223 3.05 -12.27 7.16
CA GLU A 223 4.27 -12.75 7.77
C GLU A 223 4.76 -14.01 7.05
N VAL A 224 6.07 -14.07 6.80
CA VAL A 224 6.78 -15.24 6.35
C VAL A 224 7.62 -15.77 7.51
N THR A 225 7.26 -16.93 8.04
CA THR A 225 8.05 -17.63 9.06
C THR A 225 9.01 -18.59 8.39
N ILE A 226 10.30 -18.43 8.66
CA ILE A 226 11.38 -19.29 8.20
C ILE A 226 11.81 -20.15 9.37
N THR A 227 11.67 -21.46 9.25
CA THR A 227 12.15 -22.42 10.26
C THR A 227 13.38 -23.13 9.73
N LYS A 228 14.44 -23.19 10.53
CA LYS A 228 15.62 -23.99 10.23
C LYS A 228 15.48 -25.35 10.91
N THR A 229 15.60 -26.42 10.13
CA THR A 229 15.65 -27.81 10.62
C THR A 229 17.04 -28.37 10.48
#